data_AF-A0A7J6RH89-F1
#
_entry.id   AF-A0A7J6RH89-F1
#
_cell.length_a   1.000
_cell.length_b   1.000
_cell.length_c   1.000
_cell.angle_alpha   90.00
_cell.angle_beta   90.00
_cell.angle_gamma   90.00
#
_symmetry.space_group_name_H-M   'P 1'
#
loop_
_entity.id
_entity.type
_entity.pdbx_description
1 polymer ?
#
loop_
_entity_poly.entity_id
_entity_poly.type
_entity_poly.pdbx_seq_one_letter_code
_entity_poly.pdbx_strand_id
1 'polypeptide(L)'
;MSILTGGEEQLDVDEEAQLSENDRVDEVGQKPKRVRADTFTKRLAKIDQGTDFRMSYSPPKGITLVTNEEQAMEAVSKREESPVAWDTEFWNVELSRNTPAHSSGELLCLTAFGGGKLDFGAGPLLFVDCKGPSRQILDLFRTYFENPNKKKVFHNFATDAHILYGHGITVRGLEADTRYLARLFDSSLSSWEDQGFKGWI
;
A
#
# COMPACT_ATOMS: atom_id res chain seq x y z
N MET A 1 22.40 47.28 48.77
CA MET A 1 21.82 47.53 47.43
C MET A 1 21.70 46.16 46.77
N SER A 2 20.46 45.72 46.50
CA SER A 2 20.03 44.50 45.75
C SER A 2 20.62 43.13 46.15
N ILE A 3 19.97 42.28 46.97
CA ILE A 3 18.82 41.37 46.70
C ILE A 3 19.23 40.23 45.73
N LEU A 4 19.06 38.92 45.96
CA LEU A 4 18.71 38.02 47.08
C LEU A 4 19.15 36.61 46.65
N THR A 5 19.54 35.81 47.63
CA THR A 5 19.78 34.35 47.62
C THR A 5 18.48 33.55 47.79
N GLY A 6 18.50 32.27 47.39
CA GLY A 6 17.49 31.26 47.74
C GLY A 6 16.54 30.94 46.59
N GLY A 7 16.03 29.73 46.40
CA GLY A 7 16.04 28.51 47.19
C GLY A 7 15.21 27.48 46.41
N GLU A 8 15.36 26.20 46.74
CA GLU A 8 14.60 25.10 46.16
C GLU A 8 13.09 25.31 46.36
N GLU A 9 12.32 25.28 45.27
CA GLU A 9 10.86 25.24 45.34
C GLU A 9 10.37 23.79 45.23
N GLN A 10 10.05 23.27 46.42
CA GLN A 10 9.07 22.23 46.63
C GLN A 10 7.69 22.84 46.30
N LEU A 11 6.94 22.21 45.39
CA LEU A 11 5.54 22.59 45.14
C LEU A 11 4.63 21.43 45.48
N ASP A 12 3.65 21.81 46.29
CA ASP A 12 2.72 21.00 47.02
C ASP A 12 1.77 20.21 46.12
N VAL A 13 1.59 18.96 46.53
CA VAL A 13 0.44 18.12 46.20
C VAL A 13 -0.70 18.66 47.06
N ASP A 14 -1.78 19.13 46.45
CA ASP A 14 -3.18 19.05 46.93
C ASP A 14 -4.05 20.12 46.24
N GLU A 15 -4.73 19.72 45.16
CA GLU A 15 -6.01 20.34 44.79
C GLU A 15 -6.95 19.23 44.27
N GLU A 16 -7.67 18.63 45.23
CA GLU A 16 -8.82 17.77 44.98
C GLU A 16 -9.95 18.59 44.35
N ALA A 17 -10.17 18.41 43.04
CA ALA A 17 -11.46 18.72 42.42
C ALA A 17 -12.31 17.46 42.41
N GLN A 18 -13.28 17.43 43.34
CA GLN A 18 -14.34 16.45 43.45
C GLN A 18 -15.06 16.25 42.10
N LEU A 19 -14.94 15.06 41.53
CA LEU A 19 -15.82 14.56 40.47
C LEU A 19 -16.55 13.32 40.97
N SER A 20 -17.87 13.40 40.86
CA SER A 20 -18.89 12.54 41.43
C SER A 20 -18.75 11.06 41.08
N GLU A 21 -18.99 10.22 42.08
CA GLU A 21 -18.88 8.76 42.10
C GLU A 21 -19.95 7.99 41.28
N ASN A 22 -20.58 8.62 40.28
CA ASN A 22 -21.75 8.04 39.58
C ASN A 22 -21.56 7.65 38.10
N ASP A 23 -20.36 7.77 37.51
CA ASP A 23 -20.12 7.40 36.10
C ASP A 23 -19.14 6.23 35.93
N ARG A 24 -19.30 5.16 36.73
CA ARG A 24 -18.73 3.85 36.38
C ARG A 24 -19.65 3.18 35.36
N VAL A 25 -19.42 3.46 34.08
CA VAL A 25 -20.02 2.69 32.99
C VAL A 25 -19.23 1.39 32.84
N ASP A 26 -19.87 0.27 33.18
CA ASP A 26 -19.35 -1.07 32.93
C ASP A 26 -19.19 -1.31 31.42
N GLU A 27 -17.99 -1.11 30.87
CA GLU A 27 -17.64 -1.58 29.53
C GLU A 27 -17.50 -3.11 29.53
N VAL A 28 -18.65 -3.80 29.49
CA VAL A 28 -18.71 -5.21 29.11
C VAL A 28 -18.32 -5.30 27.63
N GLY A 29 -17.10 -5.77 27.37
CA GLY A 29 -16.55 -5.96 26.04
C GLY A 29 -17.48 -6.72 25.09
N GLN A 30 -18.11 -6.00 24.17
CA GLN A 30 -18.71 -6.61 22.99
C GLN A 30 -17.59 -6.95 22.00
N LYS A 31 -17.22 -8.23 21.94
CA LYS A 31 -16.41 -8.75 20.83
C LYS A 31 -17.10 -8.38 19.51
N PRO A 32 -16.38 -7.83 18.51
CA PRO A 32 -16.98 -7.44 17.26
C PRO A 32 -17.67 -8.66 16.62
N LYS A 33 -18.99 -8.55 16.40
CA LYS A 33 -19.75 -9.60 15.73
C LYS A 33 -19.20 -9.78 14.32
N ARG A 34 -18.63 -10.96 14.05
CA ARG A 34 -18.23 -11.38 12.70
C ARG A 34 -19.42 -11.16 11.76
N VAL A 35 -19.26 -10.20 10.84
CA VAL A 35 -20.22 -10.01 9.75
C VAL A 35 -20.16 -11.27 8.91
N ARG A 36 -21.30 -11.93 8.79
CA ARG A 36 -21.45 -13.20 8.10
C ARG A 36 -21.19 -12.93 6.59
N ALA A 37 -20.43 -13.80 5.93
CA ALA A 37 -19.91 -13.56 4.57
C ALA A 37 -21.03 -13.19 3.57
N ASP A 38 -22.21 -13.78 3.76
CA ASP A 38 -23.45 -13.51 3.02
C ASP A 38 -23.90 -12.04 3.05
N THR A 39 -23.60 -11.31 4.11
CA THR A 39 -23.98 -9.90 4.30
C THR A 39 -23.03 -8.97 3.55
N PHE A 40 -21.74 -9.35 3.48
CA PHE A 40 -20.73 -8.65 2.69
C PHE A 40 -20.96 -8.87 1.18
N THR A 41 -21.24 -10.11 0.77
CA THR A 41 -21.57 -10.44 -0.63
C THR A 41 -22.84 -9.73 -1.10
N LYS A 42 -23.87 -9.60 -0.25
CA LYS A 42 -25.08 -8.83 -0.56
C LYS A 42 -24.85 -7.31 -0.64
N ARG A 43 -23.89 -6.77 0.13
CA ARG A 43 -23.48 -5.36 0.02
C ARG A 43 -22.72 -5.11 -1.29
N LEU A 44 -21.80 -6.00 -1.66
CA LEU A 44 -21.10 -5.95 -2.96
C LEU A 44 -22.07 -6.06 -4.14
N ALA A 45 -23.07 -6.95 -4.06
CA ALA A 45 -24.09 -7.10 -5.09
C ALA A 45 -25.05 -5.91 -5.21
N LYS A 46 -25.11 -5.03 -4.19
CA LYS A 46 -25.87 -3.78 -4.20
C LYS A 46 -25.06 -2.56 -4.65
N ILE A 47 -23.75 -2.69 -4.83
CA ILE A 47 -22.96 -1.67 -5.52
C ILE A 47 -23.42 -1.74 -6.97
N ASP A 48 -24.19 -0.72 -7.34
CA ASP A 48 -24.77 -0.53 -8.66
C ASP A 48 -23.71 -0.72 -9.74
N GLN A 49 -23.95 -1.66 -10.67
CA GLN A 49 -23.10 -1.84 -11.85
C GLN A 49 -23.20 -0.64 -12.82
N GLY A 50 -24.14 0.28 -12.59
CA GLY A 50 -24.34 1.51 -13.38
C GLY A 50 -23.46 2.69 -12.98
N THR A 51 -22.89 2.70 -11.78
CA THR A 51 -21.94 3.74 -11.34
C THR A 51 -20.82 3.08 -10.53
N ASP A 52 -19.73 2.75 -11.20
CA ASP A 52 -18.52 2.36 -10.49
C ASP A 52 -18.09 3.53 -9.60
N PHE A 53 -18.23 3.39 -8.28
CA PHE A 53 -17.91 4.44 -7.31
C PHE A 53 -16.49 4.99 -7.50
N ARG A 54 -15.59 4.16 -8.07
CA ARG A 54 -14.21 4.52 -8.44
C ARG A 54 -14.16 5.64 -9.47
N MET A 55 -15.17 5.81 -10.32
CA MET A 55 -15.27 6.88 -11.31
C MET A 55 -15.62 8.25 -10.72
N SER A 56 -16.14 8.30 -9.49
CA SER A 56 -16.44 9.55 -8.78
C SER A 56 -15.33 10.00 -7.83
N TYR A 57 -14.29 9.18 -7.66
CA TYR A 57 -13.21 9.43 -6.72
C TYR A 57 -12.20 10.43 -7.31
N SER A 58 -11.87 11.45 -6.52
CA SER A 58 -10.75 12.35 -6.81
C SER A 58 -9.55 11.91 -5.97
N PRO A 59 -8.42 11.49 -6.59
CA PRO A 59 -7.25 11.08 -5.84
C PRO A 59 -6.64 12.26 -5.08
N PRO A 60 -5.91 12.02 -3.98
CA PRO A 60 -5.13 13.04 -3.30
C PRO A 60 -4.20 13.79 -4.27
N LYS A 61 -3.91 15.05 -3.95
CA LYS A 61 -3.00 15.88 -4.74
C LYS A 61 -1.65 15.17 -4.91
N GLY A 62 -1.10 15.18 -6.12
CA GLY A 62 0.18 14.52 -6.43
C GLY A 62 0.04 13.13 -7.05
N ILE A 63 -1.17 12.54 -7.05
CA ILE A 63 -1.42 11.17 -7.50
C ILE A 63 -2.23 11.19 -8.80
N THR A 64 -1.67 10.57 -9.84
CA THR A 64 -2.38 10.30 -11.08
C THR A 64 -3.10 8.96 -10.96
N LEU A 65 -4.42 8.96 -11.10
CA LEU A 65 -5.24 7.76 -11.08
C LEU A 65 -5.53 7.29 -12.52
N VAL A 66 -5.26 6.02 -12.79
CA VAL A 66 -5.51 5.36 -14.08
C VAL A 66 -6.65 4.35 -13.91
N THR A 67 -7.79 4.62 -14.53
CA THR A 67 -8.98 3.74 -14.53
C THR A 67 -9.48 3.38 -15.93
N ASN A 68 -8.80 3.86 -16.99
CA ASN A 68 -9.13 3.53 -18.38
C ASN A 68 -7.86 3.39 -19.25
N GLU A 69 -8.05 2.92 -20.49
CA GLU A 69 -6.99 2.61 -21.44
C GLU A 69 -6.23 3.86 -21.91
N GLU A 70 -6.92 4.99 -22.10
CA GLU A 70 -6.30 6.25 -22.53
C GLU A 70 -5.29 6.75 -21.49
N GLN A 71 -5.72 6.79 -20.23
CA GLN A 71 -4.86 7.14 -19.09
C GLN A 71 -3.69 6.17 -18.93
N ALA A 72 -3.93 4.87 -19.18
CA ALA A 72 -2.88 3.86 -19.12
C ALA A 72 -1.82 4.06 -20.21
N MET A 73 -2.25 4.33 -21.45
CA MET A 73 -1.35 4.64 -22.55
C MET A 73 -0.53 5.91 -22.28
N GLU A 74 -1.17 6.95 -21.73
CA GLU A 74 -0.48 8.18 -21.32
C GLU A 74 0.55 7.93 -20.21
N ALA A 75 0.19 7.15 -19.18
CA ALA A 75 1.09 6.82 -18.09
C ALA A 75 2.28 5.93 -18.53
N VAL A 76 2.10 5.13 -19.58
CA VAL A 76 3.18 4.32 -20.17
C VAL A 76 4.06 5.15 -21.10
N SER A 77 3.50 6.10 -21.86
CA SER A 77 4.24 6.93 -22.80
C SER A 77 5.15 7.96 -22.13
N LYS A 78 4.74 8.51 -20.98
CA LYS A 78 5.49 9.51 -20.21
C LYS A 78 6.79 9.00 -19.56
N ARG A 79 7.20 7.75 -19.80
CA ARG A 79 8.27 7.11 -19.01
C ARG A 79 9.67 7.43 -19.49
N GLU A 80 10.36 8.21 -18.67
CA GLU A 80 11.77 8.58 -18.79
C GLU A 80 12.74 7.37 -18.70
N GLU A 81 14.03 7.64 -18.88
CA GLU A 81 15.12 6.67 -18.68
C GLU A 81 15.39 6.37 -17.20
N SER A 82 14.93 7.22 -16.28
CA SER A 82 15.14 7.06 -14.84
C SER A 82 14.44 5.81 -14.28
N PRO A 83 15.02 5.14 -13.27
CA PRO A 83 14.35 4.04 -12.57
C PRO A 83 13.06 4.50 -11.89
N VAL A 84 12.00 3.68 -12.01
CA VAL A 84 10.70 3.93 -11.37
C VAL A 84 10.48 2.89 -10.28
N ALA A 85 10.06 3.32 -9.09
CA ALA A 85 9.68 2.39 -8.03
C ALA A 85 8.27 1.87 -8.28
N TRP A 86 8.07 0.57 -8.10
CA TRP A 86 6.81 -0.13 -8.32
C TRP A 86 6.44 -0.95 -7.10
N ASP A 87 5.13 -1.08 -6.89
CA ASP A 87 4.54 -1.95 -5.88
C ASP A 87 3.19 -2.49 -6.38
N THR A 88 2.80 -3.66 -5.89
CA THR A 88 1.58 -4.35 -6.31
C THR A 88 0.71 -4.72 -5.12
N GLU A 89 -0.59 -4.48 -5.25
CA GLU A 89 -1.57 -4.94 -4.28
C GLU A 89 -2.39 -6.06 -4.90
N PHE A 90 -2.55 -7.16 -4.18
CA PHE A 90 -3.22 -8.34 -4.68
C PHE A 90 -3.90 -9.11 -3.53
N TRP A 91 -4.89 -9.93 -3.89
CA TRP A 91 -5.69 -10.68 -2.92
C TRP A 91 -5.96 -12.10 -3.40
N ASN A 92 -6.68 -12.88 -2.58
CA ASN A 92 -7.07 -14.26 -2.88
C ASN A 92 -5.87 -15.18 -3.18
N VAL A 93 -4.80 -14.96 -2.43
CA VAL A 93 -3.56 -15.70 -2.56
C VAL A 93 -3.71 -17.07 -1.90
N GLU A 94 -3.57 -18.12 -2.69
CA GLU A 94 -3.56 -19.48 -2.16
C GLU A 94 -2.19 -19.80 -1.55
N LEU A 95 -2.15 -19.86 -0.22
CA LEU A 95 -0.97 -20.28 0.54
C LEU A 95 -0.91 -21.81 0.62
N SER A 96 -0.73 -22.47 -0.52
CA SER A 96 -0.54 -23.93 -0.57
C SER A 96 0.96 -24.28 -0.57
N ARG A 97 1.34 -25.44 -0.02
CA ARG A 97 2.73 -25.92 -0.05
C ARG A 97 3.27 -26.17 -1.46
N ASN A 98 2.39 -26.32 -2.45
CA ASN A 98 2.74 -26.75 -3.81
C ASN A 98 2.58 -25.64 -4.86
N THR A 99 2.06 -24.48 -4.48
CA THR A 99 1.95 -23.30 -5.33
C THR A 99 2.90 -22.26 -4.77
N PRO A 100 3.78 -21.63 -5.57
CA PRO A 100 4.47 -20.43 -5.10
C PRO A 100 3.42 -19.48 -4.56
N ALA A 101 3.55 -19.07 -3.30
CA ALA A 101 2.52 -18.42 -2.50
C ALA A 101 2.06 -17.06 -3.03
N HIS A 102 2.35 -16.69 -4.28
CA HIS A 102 2.03 -15.41 -4.90
C HIS A 102 1.53 -15.56 -6.36
N SER A 103 1.49 -16.76 -6.94
CA SER A 103 1.12 -16.95 -8.35
C SER A 103 -0.37 -17.19 -8.61
N SER A 104 -1.17 -17.40 -7.55
CA SER A 104 -2.63 -17.58 -7.63
C SER A 104 -3.42 -16.31 -7.28
N GLY A 105 -2.73 -15.25 -6.87
CA GLY A 105 -3.36 -14.01 -6.45
C GLY A 105 -4.00 -13.25 -7.61
N GLU A 106 -5.05 -12.52 -7.28
CA GLU A 106 -5.66 -11.55 -8.19
C GLU A 106 -5.10 -10.15 -7.92
N LEU A 107 -4.55 -9.51 -8.96
CA LEU A 107 -4.05 -8.15 -8.86
C LEU A 107 -5.18 -7.15 -8.67
N LEU A 108 -5.08 -6.31 -7.64
CA LEU A 108 -6.01 -5.21 -7.33
C LEU A 108 -5.55 -3.91 -7.99
N CYS A 109 -4.30 -3.52 -7.76
CA CYS A 109 -3.72 -2.32 -8.34
C CYS A 109 -2.21 -2.42 -8.51
N LEU A 110 -1.68 -1.51 -9.33
CA LEU A 110 -0.27 -1.20 -9.40
C LEU A 110 -0.07 0.22 -8.89
N THR A 111 0.98 0.45 -8.14
CA THR A 111 1.41 1.80 -7.79
C THR A 111 2.83 2.05 -8.25
N ALA A 112 3.12 3.31 -8.56
CA ALA A 112 4.47 3.72 -8.90
C ALA A 112 4.83 5.09 -8.37
N PHE A 113 6.13 5.25 -8.11
CA PHE A 113 6.75 6.52 -7.80
C PHE A 113 7.89 6.79 -8.77
N GLY A 114 7.74 7.87 -9.54
CA GLY A 114 8.68 8.31 -10.57
C GLY A 114 9.85 9.17 -10.07
N GLY A 115 9.96 9.41 -8.77
CA GLY A 115 10.95 10.35 -8.22
C GLY A 115 10.58 11.81 -8.46
N GLY A 116 11.54 12.73 -8.27
CA GLY A 116 11.28 14.17 -8.37
C GLY A 116 11.21 14.76 -9.79
N LYS A 117 11.44 13.96 -10.83
CA LYS A 117 11.53 14.44 -12.23
C LYS A 117 10.37 13.98 -13.12
N LEU A 118 9.88 12.77 -12.89
CA LEU A 118 8.79 12.20 -13.68
C LEU A 118 7.44 12.70 -13.16
N ASP A 119 6.60 13.20 -14.07
CA ASP A 119 5.22 13.59 -13.79
C ASP A 119 4.25 12.76 -14.65
N PHE A 120 3.33 12.05 -13.99
CA PHE A 120 2.31 11.25 -14.67
C PHE A 120 1.10 12.08 -15.13
N GLY A 121 1.02 13.35 -14.73
CA GLY A 121 -0.03 14.32 -15.08
C GLY A 121 -0.49 15.13 -13.87
N ALA A 122 -0.53 14.50 -12.70
CA ALA A 122 -0.88 15.13 -11.42
C ALA A 122 0.28 15.16 -10.41
N GLY A 123 1.46 14.69 -10.80
CA GLY A 123 2.62 14.50 -9.95
C GLY A 123 3.35 13.15 -10.18
N PRO A 124 4.33 12.83 -9.34
CA PRO A 124 5.21 11.67 -9.53
C PRO A 124 4.63 10.35 -9.05
N LEU A 125 3.43 10.36 -8.47
CA LEU A 125 2.76 9.16 -7.97
C LEU A 125 1.72 8.71 -8.98
N LEU A 126 1.69 7.40 -9.23
CA LEU A 126 0.74 6.75 -10.11
C LEU A 126 0.00 5.66 -9.34
N PHE A 127 -1.32 5.61 -9.50
CA PHE A 127 -2.16 4.53 -9.03
C PHE A 127 -2.94 3.97 -10.22
N VAL A 128 -2.82 2.67 -10.47
CA VAL A 128 -3.47 1.98 -11.58
C VAL A 128 -4.50 1.01 -11.03
N ASP A 129 -5.78 1.25 -11.29
CA ASP A 129 -6.86 0.34 -10.93
C ASP A 129 -6.91 -0.85 -11.91
N CYS A 130 -6.51 -2.03 -11.45
CA CYS A 130 -6.51 -3.26 -12.25
C CYS A 130 -7.81 -4.06 -12.13
N LYS A 131 -8.71 -3.69 -11.21
CA LYS A 131 -10.05 -4.29 -11.06
C LYS A 131 -11.17 -3.40 -11.59
N GLY A 132 -10.80 -2.24 -12.11
CA GLY A 132 -11.60 -1.30 -12.87
C GLY A 132 -12.45 -1.92 -13.98
N PRO A 133 -13.38 -1.14 -14.54
CA PRO A 133 -14.23 -1.58 -15.64
C PRO A 133 -13.41 -1.87 -16.92
N SER A 134 -12.24 -1.24 -17.05
CA SER A 134 -11.31 -1.51 -18.14
C SER A 134 -10.38 -2.68 -17.79
N ARG A 135 -10.82 -3.89 -18.17
CA ARG A 135 -10.09 -5.15 -17.93
C ARG A 135 -8.74 -5.25 -18.65
N GLN A 136 -8.47 -4.40 -19.65
CA GLN A 136 -7.29 -4.47 -20.51
C GLN A 136 -6.17 -3.51 -20.07
N ILE A 137 -6.36 -2.74 -18.99
CA ILE A 137 -5.35 -1.80 -18.49
C ILE A 137 -4.02 -2.52 -18.25
N LEU A 138 -4.06 -3.70 -17.60
CA LEU A 138 -2.85 -4.43 -17.24
C LEU A 138 -2.01 -4.84 -18.46
N ASP A 139 -2.65 -5.20 -19.57
CA ASP A 139 -1.97 -5.57 -20.82
C ASP A 139 -1.18 -4.40 -21.41
N LEU A 140 -1.65 -3.16 -21.23
CA LEU A 140 -0.94 -1.96 -21.71
C LEU A 140 0.38 -1.73 -20.96
N PHE A 141 0.47 -2.16 -19.70
CA PHE A 141 1.71 -2.06 -18.91
C PHE A 141 2.70 -3.20 -19.22
N ARG A 142 2.26 -4.27 -19.90
CA ARG A 142 3.12 -5.41 -20.24
C ARG A 142 4.38 -4.99 -20.98
N THR A 143 4.23 -4.19 -22.05
CA THR A 143 5.36 -3.71 -22.85
C THR A 143 6.39 -2.96 -22.01
N TYR A 144 5.94 -2.23 -20.98
CA TYR A 144 6.87 -1.57 -20.06
C TYR A 144 7.57 -2.57 -19.15
N PHE A 145 6.82 -3.45 -18.48
CA PHE A 145 7.38 -4.38 -17.50
C PHE A 145 8.34 -5.37 -18.14
N GLU A 146 8.03 -5.85 -19.35
CA GLU A 146 8.86 -6.81 -20.08
C GLU A 146 10.06 -6.16 -20.79
N ASN A 147 10.16 -4.83 -20.83
CA ASN A 147 11.30 -4.14 -21.46
C ASN A 147 12.51 -4.04 -20.51
N PRO A 148 13.66 -4.69 -20.82
CA PRO A 148 14.85 -4.68 -19.95
C PRO A 148 15.54 -3.31 -19.85
N ASN A 149 15.32 -2.41 -20.82
CA ASN A 149 15.90 -1.06 -20.82
C ASN A 149 15.13 -0.10 -19.93
N LYS A 150 13.88 -0.44 -19.58
CA LYS A 150 13.11 0.34 -18.60
C LYS A 150 13.47 -0.17 -17.22
N LYS A 151 14.08 0.68 -16.40
CA LYS A 151 14.59 0.33 -15.07
C LYS A 151 13.49 0.40 -14.01
N LYS A 152 13.39 -0.63 -13.17
CA LYS A 152 12.41 -0.73 -12.08
C LYS A 152 13.07 -1.00 -10.74
N VAL A 153 12.51 -0.39 -9.71
CA VAL A 153 12.90 -0.60 -8.31
C VAL A 153 11.70 -1.20 -7.56
N PHE A 154 11.96 -2.15 -6.67
CA PHE A 154 10.94 -2.76 -5.83
C PHE A 154 11.42 -2.83 -4.37
N HIS A 155 10.49 -3.11 -3.46
CA HIS A 155 10.79 -3.55 -2.11
C HIS A 155 10.26 -4.97 -1.98
N ASN A 156 11.14 -5.98 -2.06
CA ASN A 156 10.77 -7.40 -2.18
C ASN A 156 10.22 -7.80 -3.56
N PHE A 157 11.03 -7.57 -4.61
CA PHE A 157 10.74 -7.84 -6.03
C PHE A 157 10.12 -9.21 -6.30
N ALA A 158 10.55 -10.25 -5.57
CA ALA A 158 10.07 -11.61 -5.80
C ALA A 158 8.54 -11.71 -5.66
N THR A 159 7.94 -10.97 -4.73
CA THR A 159 6.50 -10.98 -4.52
C THR A 159 5.77 -10.34 -5.71
N ASP A 160 6.17 -9.14 -6.11
CA ASP A 160 5.59 -8.43 -7.28
C ASP A 160 5.80 -9.20 -8.59
N ALA A 161 6.99 -9.76 -8.78
CA ALA A 161 7.32 -10.51 -9.98
C ALA A 161 6.45 -11.77 -10.12
N HIS A 162 6.21 -12.48 -9.02
CA HIS A 162 5.40 -13.69 -9.04
C HIS A 162 3.92 -13.40 -9.32
N ILE A 163 3.36 -12.34 -8.71
CA ILE A 163 1.97 -11.97 -8.99
C ILE A 163 1.83 -11.53 -10.45
N LEU A 164 2.70 -10.66 -10.95
CA LEU A 164 2.68 -10.20 -12.35
C LEU A 164 2.87 -11.36 -13.34
N TYR A 165 3.72 -12.33 -13.01
CA TYR A 165 3.90 -13.53 -13.82
C TYR A 165 2.62 -14.37 -13.92
N GLY A 166 1.85 -14.47 -12.82
CA GLY A 166 0.52 -15.11 -12.81
C GLY A 166 -0.49 -14.43 -13.76
N HIS A 167 -0.30 -13.12 -14.02
CA HIS A 167 -1.08 -12.35 -15.00
C HIS A 167 -0.40 -12.27 -16.37
N GLY A 168 0.57 -13.14 -16.66
CA GLY A 168 1.22 -13.25 -17.97
C GLY A 168 2.26 -12.17 -18.26
N ILE A 169 2.71 -11.42 -17.26
CA ILE A 169 3.72 -10.36 -17.38
C ILE A 169 5.05 -10.83 -16.81
N THR A 170 6.09 -10.92 -17.64
CA THR A 170 7.44 -11.26 -17.16
C THR A 170 8.25 -9.99 -16.89
N VAL A 171 8.34 -9.56 -15.63
CA VAL A 171 9.08 -8.35 -15.27
C VAL A 171 10.57 -8.49 -15.61
N ARG A 172 11.10 -7.53 -16.38
CA ARG A 172 12.52 -7.37 -16.74
C ARG A 172 13.00 -5.98 -16.36
N GLY A 173 14.32 -5.79 -16.36
CA GLY A 173 14.92 -4.48 -16.07
C GLY A 173 14.86 -4.13 -14.58
N LEU A 174 14.97 -5.12 -13.70
CA LEU A 174 15.19 -4.90 -12.27
C LEU A 174 16.51 -4.13 -12.10
N GLU A 175 16.43 -2.95 -11.51
CA GLU A 175 17.56 -2.09 -11.21
C GLU A 175 17.99 -2.24 -9.75
N ALA A 176 17.02 -2.29 -8.84
CA ALA A 176 17.27 -2.46 -7.43
C ALA A 176 16.08 -3.14 -6.73
N ASP A 177 16.40 -3.92 -5.71
CA ASP A 177 15.44 -4.35 -4.70
C ASP A 177 15.94 -3.84 -3.35
N THR A 178 15.19 -2.90 -2.78
CA THR A 178 15.57 -2.19 -1.56
C THR A 178 15.72 -3.13 -0.36
N ARG A 179 15.01 -4.26 -0.32
CA ARG A 179 15.15 -5.29 0.72
C ARG A 179 16.51 -5.96 0.65
N TYR A 180 16.96 -6.32 -0.56
CA TYR A 180 18.30 -6.90 -0.75
C TYR A 180 19.40 -5.87 -0.54
N LEU A 181 19.22 -4.63 -1.01
CA LEU A 181 20.18 -3.55 -0.78
C LEU A 181 20.38 -3.27 0.71
N ALA A 182 19.29 -3.24 1.49
CA ALA A 182 19.38 -3.09 2.94
C ALA A 182 20.21 -4.22 3.57
N ARG A 183 19.96 -5.48 3.18
CA ARG A 183 20.71 -6.65 3.68
C ARG A 183 22.20 -6.64 3.31
N LEU A 184 22.53 -6.13 2.13
CA LEU A 184 23.92 -5.99 1.70
C LEU A 184 24.64 -4.88 2.48
N PHE A 185 23.94 -3.80 2.82
CA PHE A 185 24.48 -2.72 3.62
C PHE A 185 24.68 -3.14 5.07
N ASP A 186 23.64 -3.71 5.69
CA ASP A 186 23.67 -4.24 7.04
C ASP A 186 22.60 -5.33 7.17
N SER A 187 23.05 -6.57 7.34
CA SER A 187 22.16 -7.73 7.43
C SER A 187 21.21 -7.66 8.63
N SER A 188 21.57 -6.92 9.69
CA SER A 188 20.72 -6.70 10.86
C SER A 188 19.52 -5.80 10.60
N LEU A 189 19.54 -4.97 9.54
CA LEU A 189 18.39 -4.12 9.17
C LEU A 189 17.18 -4.92 8.68
N SER A 190 17.38 -6.18 8.31
CA SER A 190 16.27 -7.09 7.98
C SER A 190 15.52 -7.63 9.20
N SER A 191 16.07 -7.47 10.41
CA SER A 191 15.47 -7.99 11.63
C SER A 191 14.12 -7.37 11.98
N TRP A 192 13.79 -6.17 11.47
CA TRP A 192 12.50 -5.51 11.67
C TRP A 192 11.38 -6.06 10.77
N GLU A 193 11.73 -6.64 9.61
CA GLU A 193 10.75 -7.21 8.67
C GLU A 193 10.16 -8.53 9.18
N ASP A 194 10.96 -9.33 9.89
CA ASP A 194 10.56 -10.66 10.38
C ASP A 194 9.84 -10.61 11.75
N GLN A 195 9.77 -9.43 12.40
CA GLN A 195 9.16 -9.27 13.73
C GLN A 195 7.63 -9.39 13.72
N GLY A 196 6.97 -9.29 12.57
CA GLY A 196 5.51 -9.39 12.43
C GLY A 196 4.92 -10.82 12.52
N PHE A 197 5.75 -11.87 12.40
CA PHE A 197 5.27 -13.26 12.29
C PHE A 197 5.25 -14.06 13.61
N LYS A 198 5.57 -13.45 14.76
CA LYS A 198 5.68 -14.16 16.05
C LYS A 198 4.36 -14.31 16.84
N GLY A 199 3.19 -14.01 16.26
CA GLY A 199 1.93 -13.90 17.02
C GLY A 199 0.75 -14.79 16.60
N TRP A 200 0.88 -15.64 15.58
CA TRP A 200 -0.25 -16.42 15.05
C TRP A 200 0.14 -17.87 14.76
N ILE A 201 0.47 -18.63 15.81
CA ILE A 201 0.39 -20.10 15.83
C ILE A 201 -0.19 -20.51 17.19
#